data_AF-B9TJD1-F1
#
_entry.id   AF-B9TJD1-F1
#
_cell.length_a   1.000
_cell.length_b   1.000
_cell.length_c   1.000
_cell.angle_alpha   90.00
_cell.angle_beta   90.00
_cell.angle_gamma   90.00
#
_symmetry.space_group_name_H-M   'P 1'
#
loop_
_entity.id
_entity.type
_entity.pdbx_description
1 polymer ?
#
loop_
_entity_poly.entity_id
_entity_poly.type
_entity_poly.pdbx_seq_one_letter_code
_entity_poly.pdbx_strand_id
1 'polypeptide(L)'
;MPGVSSASAPPDPVKLLNVWLALEALQPQSFPEQAALLGKDVAPSDRAKRGRPLTRALFNFDLASGVMPWETRDGDRRNLNIEDDERITWHVPLGFVRMAPAVERLVSKVEPSGPEREEASGISILALAAFDEEGRALPSKLLLSSFGWACGQVLAGRLDQLHRFVDVEEELRQSLGESLVAVDVNGLRAPTTKT
;
A
#
# COMPACT_ATOMS: atom_id res chain seq x y z
N MET A 1 -22.73 -53.25 8.25
CA MET A 1 -23.10 -51.99 7.57
C MET A 1 -21.90 -51.05 7.62
N PRO A 2 -21.14 -50.84 6.54
CA PRO A 2 -20.09 -49.83 6.53
C PRO A 2 -20.72 -48.46 6.28
N GLY A 3 -20.40 -47.50 7.14
CA GLY A 3 -20.88 -46.12 7.04
C GLY A 3 -20.29 -45.44 5.81
N VAL A 4 -21.17 -44.82 5.03
CA VAL A 4 -20.79 -43.99 3.88
C VAL A 4 -20.09 -42.75 4.42
N SER A 5 -18.77 -42.70 4.24
CA SER A 5 -18.01 -41.45 4.33
C SER A 5 -18.47 -40.57 3.16
N SER A 6 -19.34 -39.60 3.42
CA SER A 6 -19.63 -38.58 2.42
C SER A 6 -18.38 -37.71 2.29
N ALA A 7 -17.58 -37.94 1.24
CA ALA A 7 -16.59 -36.97 0.82
C ALA A 7 -17.34 -35.67 0.50
N SER A 8 -17.20 -34.65 1.36
CA SER A 8 -17.83 -33.35 1.10
C SER A 8 -17.25 -32.82 -0.21
N ALA A 9 -18.11 -32.42 -1.14
CA ALA A 9 -17.67 -31.75 -2.37
C ALA A 9 -16.69 -30.61 -2.03
N PRO A 10 -15.66 -30.39 -2.86
CA PRO A 10 -14.72 -29.32 -2.62
C PRO A 10 -15.47 -27.97 -2.50
N PRO A 11 -15.08 -27.11 -1.54
CA PRO A 11 -15.74 -25.84 -1.34
C PRO A 11 -15.66 -24.98 -2.60
N ASP A 12 -16.73 -24.23 -2.88
CA ASP A 12 -16.83 -23.30 -4.01
C ASP A 12 -15.66 -22.29 -3.97
N PRO A 13 -14.80 -22.25 -5.01
CA PRO A 13 -13.63 -21.37 -5.06
C PRO A 13 -13.96 -19.88 -4.89
N VAL A 14 -15.10 -19.42 -5.40
CA VAL A 14 -15.51 -18.00 -5.28
C VAL A 14 -15.87 -17.68 -3.83
N LYS A 15 -16.56 -18.59 -3.15
CA LYS A 15 -16.89 -18.44 -1.73
C LYS A 15 -15.65 -18.46 -0.86
N LEU A 16 -14.69 -19.35 -1.16
CA LEU A 16 -13.40 -19.39 -0.47
C LEU A 16 -12.65 -18.07 -0.63
N LEU A 17 -12.56 -17.53 -1.85
CA LEU A 17 -11.87 -16.28 -2.12
C LEU A 17 -12.56 -15.08 -1.46
N ASN A 18 -13.90 -15.03 -1.46
CA ASN A 18 -14.66 -14.02 -0.73
C ASN A 18 -14.39 -14.09 0.78
N VAL A 19 -14.36 -15.28 1.37
CA VAL A 19 -14.05 -15.46 2.81
C VAL A 19 -12.60 -15.05 3.09
N TRP A 20 -11.64 -15.44 2.25
CA TRP A 20 -10.24 -15.09 2.41
C TRP A 20 -10.03 -13.57 2.37
N LEU A 21 -10.58 -12.88 1.37
CA LEU A 21 -10.50 -11.43 1.26
C LEU A 21 -11.26 -10.71 2.37
N ALA A 22 -12.36 -11.28 2.87
CA ALA A 22 -13.03 -10.75 4.05
C ALA A 22 -12.15 -10.89 5.30
N LEU A 23 -11.42 -12.00 5.47
CA LEU A 23 -10.48 -12.18 6.57
C LEU A 23 -9.28 -11.22 6.46
N GLU A 24 -8.66 -11.09 5.28
CA GLU A 24 -7.61 -10.09 5.04
C GLU A 24 -8.11 -8.66 5.31
N ALA A 25 -9.34 -8.35 4.92
CA ALA A 25 -9.95 -7.06 5.19
C ALA A 25 -10.19 -6.81 6.69
N LEU A 26 -10.40 -7.87 7.47
CA LEU A 26 -10.58 -7.78 8.92
C LEU A 26 -9.24 -7.84 9.68
N GLN A 27 -8.17 -8.30 9.03
CA GLN A 27 -6.82 -8.42 9.59
C GLN A 27 -5.79 -7.80 8.64
N PRO A 28 -5.95 -6.54 8.22
CA PRO A 28 -4.98 -5.95 7.32
C PRO A 28 -3.64 -5.80 8.03
N GLN A 29 -2.58 -5.80 7.23
CA GLN A 29 -1.30 -5.34 7.71
C GLN A 29 -1.44 -3.88 8.18
N SER A 30 -1.32 -3.68 9.49
CA SER A 30 -1.36 -2.37 10.12
C SER A 30 -0.03 -2.06 10.80
N PHE A 31 0.25 -0.77 10.92
CA PHE A 31 1.42 -0.26 11.61
C PHE A 31 0.95 0.66 12.74
N PRO A 32 1.54 0.60 13.95
CA PRO A 32 1.17 1.50 15.05
C PRO A 32 1.26 2.98 14.64
N GLU A 33 2.28 3.31 13.84
CA GLU A 33 2.55 4.64 13.30
C GLU A 33 3.33 4.56 11.98
N GLN A 34 3.38 5.66 11.22
CA GLN A 34 4.08 5.70 9.92
C GLN A 34 5.56 5.32 10.04
N ALA A 35 6.23 5.69 11.14
CA ALA A 35 7.64 5.36 11.35
C ALA A 35 7.89 3.85 11.41
N ALA A 36 6.91 3.06 11.87
CA ALA A 36 7.03 1.60 11.95
C ALA A 36 7.07 0.91 10.58
N LEU A 37 6.74 1.61 9.47
CA LEU A 37 6.90 1.09 8.10
C LEU A 37 8.34 0.67 7.77
N LEU A 38 9.31 1.26 8.46
CA LEU A 38 10.73 1.00 8.23
C LEU A 38 11.32 -0.05 9.18
N GLY A 39 10.54 -0.56 10.14
CA GLY A 39 11.03 -1.47 11.16
C GLY A 39 12.16 -0.86 11.99
N LYS A 40 13.34 -1.47 11.98
CA LYS A 40 14.52 -1.00 12.73
C LYS A 40 15.38 -0.01 11.96
N ASP A 41 15.00 0.38 10.73
CA ASP A 41 15.78 1.28 9.89
C ASP A 41 15.42 2.74 10.19
N VAL A 42 16.38 3.44 10.81
CA VAL A 42 16.24 4.79 11.37
C VAL A 42 16.46 5.83 10.27
N ALA A 43 15.84 7.01 10.44
CA ALA A 43 15.99 8.20 9.61
C ALA A 43 17.45 8.48 9.17
N PRO A 44 17.66 9.01 7.95
CA PRO A 44 18.97 9.13 7.32
C PRO A 44 20.03 9.89 8.15
N SER A 45 19.60 10.79 9.05
CA SER A 45 20.50 11.66 9.83
C SER A 45 21.41 10.94 10.83
N ASP A 46 20.99 9.80 11.39
CA ASP A 46 21.77 9.13 12.46
C ASP A 46 22.66 7.99 11.93
N ARG A 47 22.40 7.47 10.73
CA ARG A 47 23.05 6.26 10.21
C ARG A 47 23.97 6.46 9.00
N ALA A 48 23.79 7.52 8.21
CA ALA A 48 24.70 7.85 7.11
C ALA A 48 26.18 8.00 7.57
N LYS A 49 26.41 8.26 8.86
CA LYS A 49 27.75 8.35 9.48
C LYS A 49 28.52 7.02 9.58
N ARG A 50 27.91 5.85 9.32
CA ARG A 50 28.54 4.53 9.60
C ARG A 50 28.99 3.73 8.38
N GLY A 51 29.04 4.34 7.19
CA GLY A 51 29.64 3.70 5.99
C GLY A 51 28.95 2.41 5.53
N ARG A 52 27.69 2.19 5.94
CA ARG A 52 26.85 1.11 5.40
C ARG A 52 25.78 1.72 4.50
N PRO A 53 25.56 1.17 3.29
CA PRO A 53 24.48 1.61 2.42
C PRO A 53 23.13 1.42 3.14
N LEU A 54 22.26 2.42 3.01
CA LEU A 54 20.92 2.39 3.60
C LEU A 54 20.02 1.48 2.75
N THR A 55 19.58 0.35 3.31
CA THR A 55 18.61 -0.51 2.61
C THR A 55 17.24 0.17 2.47
N ARG A 56 16.86 1.00 3.46
CA ARG A 56 15.60 1.77 3.52
C ARG A 56 15.80 3.03 4.37
N ALA A 57 15.12 4.12 4.04
CA ALA A 57 15.15 5.37 4.79
C ALA A 57 13.80 6.10 4.72
N LEU A 58 13.46 6.85 5.79
CA LEU A 58 12.31 7.77 5.78
C LEU A 58 12.79 9.13 5.33
N PHE A 59 12.04 9.74 4.43
CA PHE A 59 12.17 11.16 4.14
C PHE A 59 10.84 11.82 4.47
N ASN A 60 10.92 12.81 5.35
CA ASN A 60 9.79 13.70 5.56
C ASN A 60 9.67 14.58 4.32
N PHE A 61 8.46 14.75 3.83
CA PHE A 61 8.17 15.70 2.76
C PHE A 61 6.97 16.55 3.17
N ASP A 62 7.06 17.83 2.88
CA ASP A 62 5.97 18.77 3.13
C ASP A 62 5.09 18.87 1.89
N LEU A 63 3.91 18.26 1.96
CA LEU A 63 2.86 18.34 0.94
C LEU A 63 2.51 19.79 0.57
N ALA A 64 2.61 20.74 1.50
CA ALA A 64 2.29 22.13 1.24
C ALA A 64 3.33 22.78 0.33
N SER A 65 4.61 22.48 0.56
CA SER A 65 5.70 22.96 -0.28
C SER A 65 5.69 22.34 -1.69
N GLY A 66 5.22 21.08 -1.80
CA GLY A 66 5.26 20.32 -3.04
C GLY A 66 6.66 19.92 -3.51
N VAL A 67 7.69 20.22 -2.70
CA VAL A 67 9.07 19.82 -2.96
C VAL A 67 9.26 18.40 -2.45
N MET A 68 9.64 17.51 -3.36
CA MET A 68 9.83 16.10 -3.05
C MET A 68 11.28 15.80 -2.67
N PRO A 69 11.55 14.73 -1.90
CA PRO A 69 12.90 14.44 -1.40
C PRO A 69 13.97 14.33 -2.49
N TRP A 70 13.63 13.81 -3.67
CA TRP A 70 14.52 13.72 -4.84
C TRP A 70 14.90 15.07 -5.46
N GLU A 71 14.22 16.16 -5.08
CA GLU A 71 14.57 17.54 -5.48
C GLU A 71 15.46 18.23 -4.43
N THR A 72 15.71 17.56 -3.30
CA THR A 72 16.45 18.12 -2.17
C THR A 72 17.84 17.52 -2.05
N ARG A 73 18.72 18.20 -1.32
CA ARG A 73 20.02 17.65 -0.96
C ARG A 73 19.91 16.38 -0.11
N ASP A 74 18.84 16.23 0.66
CA ASP A 74 18.66 15.05 1.51
C ASP A 74 18.45 13.79 0.67
N GLY A 75 17.83 13.89 -0.50
CA GLY A 75 17.66 12.77 -1.44
C GLY A 75 18.81 12.56 -2.43
N ASP A 76 19.86 13.39 -2.40
CA ASP A 76 21.03 13.24 -3.28
C ASP A 76 21.79 11.96 -2.92
N ARG A 77 21.99 11.08 -3.90
CA ARG A 77 22.70 9.79 -3.73
C ARG A 77 24.05 9.92 -3.03
N ARG A 78 24.78 11.02 -3.28
CA ARG A 78 26.10 11.27 -2.70
C ARG A 78 26.00 11.52 -1.20
N ASN A 79 24.96 12.25 -0.79
CA ASN A 79 24.69 12.50 0.63
C ASN A 79 24.16 11.25 1.34
N LEU A 80 23.54 10.34 0.58
CA LEU A 80 23.08 9.03 1.08
C LEU A 80 24.16 7.95 1.08
N ASN A 81 25.37 8.25 0.57
CA ASN A 81 26.48 7.30 0.45
C ASN A 81 26.06 6.01 -0.28
N ILE A 82 25.38 6.19 -1.42
CA ILE A 82 24.92 5.13 -2.33
C ILE A 82 25.87 5.09 -3.53
N GLU A 83 26.35 3.89 -3.88
CA GLU A 83 27.31 3.69 -4.97
C GLU A 83 26.68 3.90 -6.35
N ASP A 84 27.52 4.17 -7.36
CA ASP A 84 27.03 4.60 -8.67
C ASP A 84 26.18 3.54 -9.41
N ASP A 85 26.43 2.26 -9.14
CA ASP A 85 25.73 1.09 -9.70
C ASP A 85 24.49 0.67 -8.92
N GLU A 86 24.28 1.21 -7.72
CA GLU A 86 23.09 0.97 -6.91
C GLU A 86 21.90 1.82 -7.38
N ARG A 87 20.69 1.27 -7.25
CA ARG A 87 19.44 1.95 -7.66
C ARG A 87 18.71 2.54 -6.48
N ILE A 88 18.32 3.81 -6.60
CA ILE A 88 17.36 4.44 -5.70
C ILE A 88 15.95 4.18 -6.23
N THR A 89 15.01 3.82 -5.34
CA THR A 89 13.59 3.74 -5.67
C THR A 89 12.80 4.34 -4.52
N TRP A 90 12.13 5.46 -4.80
CA TRP A 90 11.27 6.13 -3.85
C TRP A 90 9.93 5.43 -3.79
N HIS A 91 9.42 5.20 -2.58
CA HIS A 91 8.09 4.64 -2.37
C HIS A 91 7.22 5.67 -1.66
N VAL A 92 6.13 6.07 -2.31
CA VAL A 92 5.21 7.09 -1.81
C VAL A 92 3.84 6.45 -1.55
N PRO A 93 3.40 6.40 -0.28
CA PRO A 93 2.04 5.98 0.04
C PRO A 93 1.03 6.96 -0.56
N LEU A 94 0.09 6.47 -1.38
CA LEU A 94 -0.93 7.31 -2.03
C LEU A 94 -2.17 7.55 -1.14
N GLY A 95 -2.26 6.82 -0.03
CA GLY A 95 -3.38 6.95 0.88
C GLY A 95 -3.17 6.12 2.13
N PHE A 96 -3.70 6.65 3.24
CA PHE A 96 -3.74 5.96 4.51
C PHE A 96 -5.16 5.91 5.02
N VAL A 97 -5.44 4.87 5.79
CA VAL A 97 -6.70 4.70 6.48
C VAL A 97 -6.43 4.40 7.95
N ARG A 98 -7.17 5.07 8.83
CA ARG A 98 -7.14 4.77 10.27
C ARG A 98 -7.94 3.50 10.51
N MET A 99 -7.31 2.51 11.14
CA MET A 99 -7.86 1.17 11.25
C MET A 99 -9.14 1.10 12.09
N ALA A 100 -9.10 1.65 13.31
CA ALA A 100 -10.23 1.59 14.23
C ALA A 100 -11.56 2.11 13.62
N PRO A 101 -11.64 3.36 13.12
CA PRO A 101 -12.88 3.86 12.54
C PRO A 101 -13.26 3.19 11.22
N ALA A 102 -12.30 2.66 10.47
CA ALA A 102 -12.60 1.92 9.25
C ALA A 102 -13.26 0.58 9.57
N VAL A 103 -12.67 -0.21 10.48
CA VAL A 103 -13.20 -1.50 10.90
C VAL A 103 -14.56 -1.36 11.60
N GLU A 104 -14.72 -0.36 12.47
CA GLU A 104 -16.02 -0.06 13.09
C GLU A 104 -17.12 0.16 12.03
N ARG A 105 -16.83 0.97 11.00
CA ARG A 105 -17.77 1.21 9.89
C ARG A 105 -18.07 -0.07 9.11
N LEU A 106 -17.07 -0.91 8.85
CA LEU A 106 -17.27 -2.18 8.14
C LEU A 106 -18.15 -3.13 8.96
N VAL A 107 -17.86 -3.30 10.25
CA VAL A 107 -18.61 -4.19 11.14
C VAL A 107 -20.06 -3.75 11.28
N SER A 108 -20.33 -2.44 11.38
CA SER A 108 -21.70 -1.91 11.48
C SER A 108 -22.61 -2.32 10.30
N LYS A 109 -22.03 -2.69 9.15
CA LYS A 109 -22.75 -3.14 7.96
C LYS A 109 -23.05 -4.63 7.96
N VAL A 110 -22.33 -5.43 8.75
CA VAL A 110 -22.39 -6.89 8.73
C VAL A 110 -23.01 -7.45 10.02
N GLU A 111 -22.64 -6.89 11.17
CA GLU A 111 -23.12 -7.32 12.49
C GLU A 111 -23.38 -6.10 13.40
N PRO A 112 -24.59 -5.51 13.32
CA PRO A 112 -24.94 -4.30 14.08
C PRO A 112 -24.93 -4.48 15.60
N SER A 113 -25.07 -5.72 16.07
CA SER A 113 -25.07 -6.09 17.49
C SER A 113 -23.66 -6.34 18.07
N GLY A 114 -22.64 -6.42 17.22
CA GLY A 114 -21.21 -6.42 17.54
C GLY A 114 -20.67 -7.66 18.27
N PRO A 115 -19.63 -8.34 17.76
CA PRO A 115 -18.81 -9.24 18.58
C PRO A 115 -17.76 -8.46 19.37
N GLU A 116 -17.43 -8.93 20.57
CA GLU A 116 -16.29 -8.49 21.38
C GLU A 116 -14.99 -8.82 20.62
N ARG A 117 -14.19 -7.81 20.25
CA ARG A 117 -12.97 -8.00 19.43
C ARG A 117 -11.80 -7.14 19.92
N GLU A 118 -10.59 -7.61 19.62
CA GLU A 118 -9.39 -6.77 19.64
C GLU A 118 -9.57 -5.55 18.74
N GLU A 119 -9.36 -4.36 19.29
CA GLU A 119 -9.43 -3.11 18.54
C GLU A 119 -8.37 -3.10 17.44
N ALA A 120 -8.81 -3.09 16.17
CA ALA A 120 -7.93 -2.85 15.05
C ALA A 120 -7.34 -1.44 15.20
N SER A 121 -6.06 -1.34 15.58
CA SER A 121 -5.38 -0.07 15.84
C SER A 121 -4.34 0.26 14.77
N GLY A 122 -3.91 1.52 14.74
CA GLY A 122 -2.89 2.01 13.81
C GLY A 122 -3.44 2.45 12.45
N ILE A 123 -2.57 2.37 11.44
CA ILE A 123 -2.84 2.79 10.06
C ILE A 123 -2.55 1.67 9.06
N SER A 124 -3.29 1.65 7.95
CA SER A 124 -2.96 0.83 6.78
C SER A 124 -2.75 1.71 5.55
N ILE A 125 -1.88 1.25 4.64
CA ILE A 125 -1.62 1.91 3.35
C ILE A 125 -2.61 1.37 2.33
N LEU A 126 -3.23 2.26 1.55
CA LEU A 126 -4.18 1.88 0.50
C LEU A 126 -3.48 1.52 -0.82
N ALA A 127 -2.43 2.26 -1.15
CA ALA A 127 -1.57 2.00 -2.30
C ALA A 127 -0.18 2.58 -2.07
N LEU A 128 0.83 1.96 -2.67
CA LEU A 128 2.23 2.38 -2.59
C LEU A 128 2.78 2.52 -4.00
N ALA A 129 3.03 3.76 -4.43
CA ALA A 129 3.62 4.05 -5.73
C ALA A 129 5.14 4.07 -5.64
N ALA A 130 5.80 3.61 -6.70
CA ALA A 130 7.25 3.69 -6.83
C ALA A 130 7.66 4.74 -7.85
N PHE A 131 8.78 5.41 -7.58
CA PHE A 131 9.41 6.38 -8.47
C PHE A 131 10.91 6.08 -8.60
N ASP A 132 11.50 6.40 -9.74
CA ASP A 132 12.95 6.34 -9.94
C ASP A 132 13.66 7.47 -9.19
N GLU A 133 15.00 7.47 -9.21
CA GLU A 133 15.84 8.43 -8.50
C GLU A 133 15.45 9.88 -8.78
N GLU A 134 15.07 10.17 -10.03
CA GLU A 134 14.66 11.50 -10.49
C GLU A 134 13.19 11.84 -10.20
N GLY A 135 12.44 10.95 -9.55
CA GLY A 135 11.04 11.18 -9.18
C GLY A 135 10.04 10.93 -10.30
N ARG A 136 10.39 10.15 -11.33
CA ARG A 136 9.48 9.74 -12.40
C ARG A 136 8.74 8.48 -11.97
N ALA A 137 7.43 8.46 -12.19
CA ALA A 137 6.62 7.32 -11.81
C ALA A 137 7.09 6.02 -12.49
N LEU A 138 7.03 4.92 -11.74
CA LEU A 138 7.24 3.55 -12.20
C LEU A 138 5.89 2.80 -12.12
N PRO A 139 4.97 2.98 -13.10
CA PRO A 139 3.59 2.47 -13.01
C PRO A 139 3.49 0.97 -12.71
N SER A 140 4.39 0.17 -13.29
CA SER A 140 4.42 -1.29 -13.12
C SER A 140 4.82 -1.74 -11.71
N LYS A 141 5.22 -0.82 -10.83
CA LYS A 141 5.62 -1.08 -9.44
C LYS A 141 4.63 -0.49 -8.43
N LEU A 142 3.43 -0.14 -8.86
CA LEU A 142 2.34 0.26 -7.96
C LEU A 142 1.82 -0.96 -7.20
N LEU A 143 1.80 -0.90 -5.87
CA LEU A 143 1.19 -1.92 -5.02
C LEU A 143 -0.18 -1.44 -4.55
N LEU A 144 -1.18 -2.31 -4.63
CA LEU A 144 -2.55 -2.04 -4.17
C LEU A 144 -2.86 -2.88 -2.94
N SER A 145 -3.57 -2.29 -1.98
CA SER A 145 -4.02 -2.99 -0.78
C SER A 145 -5.36 -3.69 -1.02
N SER A 146 -5.41 -5.01 -0.81
CA SER A 146 -6.67 -5.78 -0.84
C SER A 146 -7.66 -5.27 0.21
N PHE A 147 -7.17 -4.76 1.35
CA PHE A 147 -7.98 -4.07 2.36
C PHE A 147 -8.68 -2.84 1.79
N GLY A 148 -7.95 -1.99 1.04
CA GLY A 148 -8.54 -0.79 0.43
C GLY A 148 -9.70 -1.12 -0.51
N TRP A 149 -9.53 -2.17 -1.34
CA TRP A 149 -10.60 -2.69 -2.17
C TRP A 149 -11.78 -3.21 -1.35
N ALA A 150 -11.51 -4.10 -0.38
CA ALA A 150 -12.54 -4.72 0.43
C ALA A 150 -13.35 -3.70 1.23
N CYS A 151 -12.68 -2.67 1.78
CA CYS A 151 -13.32 -1.54 2.42
C CYS A 151 -14.34 -0.87 1.49
N GLY A 152 -13.92 -0.51 0.28
CA GLY A 152 -14.80 0.12 -0.70
C GLY A 152 -16.02 -0.73 -1.03
N GLN A 153 -15.82 -2.03 -1.21
CA GLN A 153 -16.89 -2.97 -1.55
C GLN A 153 -17.88 -3.17 -0.40
N VAL A 154 -17.42 -3.36 0.83
CA VAL A 154 -18.29 -3.50 2.01
C VAL A 154 -19.07 -2.22 2.28
N LEU A 155 -18.43 -1.05 2.18
CA LEU A 155 -19.11 0.24 2.36
C LEU A 155 -20.18 0.48 1.28
N ALA A 156 -19.97 -0.05 0.08
CA ALA A 156 -20.95 -0.06 -1.00
C ALA A 156 -22.03 -1.16 -0.87
N GLY A 157 -21.97 -2.01 0.17
CA GLY A 157 -22.91 -3.11 0.38
C GLY A 157 -22.71 -4.32 -0.55
N ARG A 158 -21.54 -4.44 -1.18
CA ARG A 158 -21.21 -5.45 -2.20
C ARG A 158 -20.24 -6.52 -1.68
N LEU A 159 -20.63 -7.23 -0.62
CA LEU A 159 -19.80 -8.25 0.02
C LEU A 159 -19.57 -9.49 -0.86
N ASP A 160 -20.52 -9.81 -1.72
CA ASP A 160 -20.45 -10.91 -2.68
C ASP A 160 -19.43 -10.65 -3.80
N GLN A 161 -18.94 -9.41 -3.94
CA GLN A 161 -18.05 -8.94 -4.99
C GLN A 161 -16.60 -8.75 -4.52
N LEU A 162 -16.21 -9.27 -3.35
CA LEU A 162 -14.84 -9.10 -2.82
C LEU A 162 -13.82 -9.81 -3.71
N HIS A 163 -14.09 -11.06 -4.09
CA HIS A 163 -13.26 -11.90 -4.96
C HIS A 163 -12.80 -11.21 -6.25
N ARG A 164 -13.60 -10.28 -6.76
CA ARG A 164 -13.30 -9.55 -7.99
C ARG A 164 -12.02 -8.73 -7.92
N PHE A 165 -11.45 -8.51 -6.73
CA PHE A 165 -10.13 -7.90 -6.61
C PHE A 165 -9.13 -8.58 -7.54
N VAL A 166 -9.10 -9.92 -7.55
CA VAL A 166 -8.18 -10.72 -8.37
C VAL A 166 -8.38 -10.46 -9.86
N ASP A 167 -9.61 -10.16 -10.28
CA ASP A 167 -9.94 -9.89 -11.69
C ASP A 167 -9.59 -8.45 -12.10
N VAL A 168 -9.72 -7.49 -11.18
CA VAL A 168 -9.59 -6.05 -11.49
C VAL A 168 -8.25 -5.44 -11.07
N GLU A 169 -7.43 -6.17 -10.29
CA GLU A 169 -6.21 -5.61 -9.70
C GLU A 169 -5.26 -5.08 -10.78
N GLU A 170 -5.07 -5.82 -11.87
CA GLU A 170 -4.19 -5.41 -12.97
C GLU A 170 -4.68 -4.14 -13.66
N GLU A 171 -5.97 -4.09 -13.99
CA GLU A 171 -6.58 -2.92 -14.63
C GLU A 171 -6.52 -1.69 -13.71
N LEU A 172 -6.83 -1.85 -12.43
CA LEU A 172 -6.72 -0.80 -11.44
C LEU A 172 -5.28 -0.30 -11.31
N ARG A 173 -4.32 -1.22 -11.24
CA ARG A 173 -2.89 -0.89 -11.12
C ARG A 173 -2.41 -0.13 -12.35
N GLN A 174 -2.82 -0.56 -13.54
CA GLN A 174 -2.50 0.14 -14.78
C GLN A 174 -3.10 1.54 -14.80
N SER A 175 -4.41 1.67 -14.58
CA SER A 175 -5.10 2.96 -14.63
C SER A 175 -4.56 3.97 -13.60
N LEU A 176 -4.39 3.53 -12.34
CA LEU A 176 -3.80 4.36 -11.29
C LEU A 176 -2.34 4.68 -11.60
N GLY A 177 -1.55 3.69 -12.04
CA GLY A 177 -0.15 3.90 -12.39
C GLY A 177 0.05 4.89 -13.54
N GLU A 178 -0.78 4.83 -14.58
CA GLU A 178 -0.76 5.77 -15.70
C GLU A 178 -1.14 7.19 -15.26
N SER A 179 -2.08 7.33 -14.32
CA SER A 179 -2.47 8.64 -13.78
C SER A 179 -1.34 9.36 -13.02
N LEU A 180 -0.33 8.62 -12.56
CA LEU A 180 0.85 9.17 -11.88
C LEU A 180 1.93 9.61 -12.87
N VAL A 181 1.84 9.26 -14.15
CA VAL A 181 2.87 9.62 -15.14
C VAL A 181 2.70 11.08 -15.55
N ALA A 182 3.68 11.90 -15.18
CA ALA A 182 3.84 13.23 -15.74
C ALA A 182 4.61 13.15 -17.08
N VAL A 183 4.23 13.99 -18.04
CA VAL A 183 4.94 14.16 -19.32
C VAL A 183 5.31 15.62 -19.54
N ASP A 184 6.47 15.85 -20.14
CA ASP A 184 6.94 17.20 -20.49
C ASP A 184 6.35 17.69 -21.83
N VAL A 185 6.74 18.89 -22.24
CA VAL A 185 6.32 19.51 -23.52
C VAL A 185 6.72 18.72 -24.76
N ASN A 186 7.68 17.80 -24.65
CA ASN A 186 8.17 16.94 -25.72
C ASN A 186 7.53 15.53 -25.67
N GLY A 187 6.63 15.27 -24.72
CA GLY A 187 6.00 13.97 -24.51
C GLY A 187 6.90 12.94 -23.81
N LEU A 188 8.01 13.37 -23.20
CA LEU A 188 8.90 12.51 -22.42
C LEU A 188 8.43 12.44 -20.96
N ARG A 189 8.69 11.31 -20.28
CA ARG A 189 8.35 11.16 -18.86
C ARG A 189 9.10 12.19 -18.02
N ALA A 190 8.34 12.95 -17.26
CA ALA A 190 8.83 13.98 -16.36
C ALA A 190 8.71 13.53 -14.89
N PRO A 191 9.49 14.13 -13.98
CA PRO A 191 9.29 13.97 -12.54
C PRO A 191 7.86 14.37 -12.13
N THR A 192 7.30 13.63 -11.17
CA THR A 192 5.97 13.92 -10.62
C THR A 192 6.11 14.90 -9.45
N THR A 193 6.54 16.13 -9.76
CA THR A 193 6.59 17.26 -8.83
C THR A 193 5.74 18.40 -9.38
N LYS A 194 5.32 19.35 -8.53
CA LYS A 194 4.50 20.47 -9.01
C LYS A 194 5.31 21.30 -10.01
N THR A 195 4.83 21.35 -11.26
CA THR A 195 4.93 22.56 -12.10
C THR A 195 4.04 23.67 -11.57
#